data_AF-A0A959B326-F1
#
_entry.id   AF-A0A959B326-F1
#
_cell.length_a   1.000
_cell.length_b   1.000
_cell.length_c   1.000
_cell.angle_alpha   90.00
_cell.angle_beta   90.00
_cell.angle_gamma   90.00
#
_symmetry.space_group_name_H-M   'P 1'
#
loop_
_entity.id
_entity.type
_entity.pdbx_description
1 polymer ?
#
loop_
_entity_poly.entity_id
_entity_poly.type
_entity_poly.pdbx_seq_one_letter_code
_entity_poly.pdbx_strand_id
1 'polypeptide(L)'
;MEFYLSALVLGLCLSSMALGIFITMKIFRIPDITTDGSYTLGAAVTAVLLTRQWPLAAIIPVTMIAGALAGILTGLVHTRLKIDALLAGILVMTGLYSVNLNVLGRSNIPLLEVQTIFNALSIFEKPLHNELWVGLLFLGLISGLLAYMLRTDFGIAMRAT
;
A
#
# COMPACT_ATOMS: atom_id res chain seq x y z
N MET A 1 -6.45 27.89 -2.43
CA MET A 1 -5.65 27.28 -1.35
C MET A 1 -6.02 25.83 -1.13
N GLU A 2 -7.31 25.50 -0.98
CA GLU A 2 -7.79 24.10 -0.81
C GLU A 2 -7.28 23.13 -1.90
N PHE A 3 -7.29 23.54 -3.18
CA PHE A 3 -6.80 22.70 -4.28
C PHE A 3 -5.34 22.21 -4.08
N TYR A 4 -4.45 23.08 -3.62
CA TYR A 4 -3.05 22.71 -3.38
C TYR A 4 -2.91 21.74 -2.20
N LEU A 5 -3.73 21.92 -1.17
CA LEU A 5 -3.74 21.02 -0.01
C LEU A 5 -4.29 19.64 -0.41
N SER A 6 -5.36 19.56 -1.20
CA SER A 6 -5.87 18.28 -1.71
C SER A 6 -4.83 17.54 -2.57
N ALA A 7 -4.12 18.27 -3.44
CA ALA A 7 -3.04 17.69 -4.24
C ALA A 7 -1.92 17.13 -3.35
N LEU A 8 -1.61 17.82 -2.24
CA LEU A 8 -0.61 17.37 -1.27
C LEU A 8 -1.06 16.13 -0.51
N VAL A 9 -2.33 16.06 -0.06
CA VAL A 9 -2.91 14.85 0.54
C VAL A 9 -2.78 13.65 -0.39
N LEU A 10 -3.17 13.81 -1.66
CA LEU A 10 -3.08 12.75 -2.66
C LEU A 10 -1.63 12.29 -2.87
N GLY A 11 -0.70 13.25 -2.95
CA GLY A 11 0.73 12.97 -3.04
C GLY A 11 1.26 12.19 -1.83
N LEU A 12 0.84 12.55 -0.61
CA LEU A 12 1.22 11.83 0.61
C LEU A 12 0.71 10.38 0.60
N CYS A 13 -0.54 10.15 0.19
CA CYS A 13 -1.10 8.80 0.08
C CYS A 13 -0.28 7.93 -0.90
N LEU A 14 0.02 8.46 -2.09
CA LEU A 14 0.80 7.78 -3.12
C LEU A 14 2.29 7.66 -2.79
N SER A 15 2.82 8.44 -1.84
CA SER A 15 4.22 8.38 -1.42
C SER A 15 4.60 7.02 -0.83
N SER A 16 3.65 6.34 -0.17
CA SER A 16 3.86 4.99 0.36
C SER A 16 4.15 3.96 -0.75
N MET A 17 3.43 4.05 -1.86
CA MET A 17 3.68 3.24 -3.07
C MET A 17 5.04 3.57 -3.68
N ALA A 18 5.39 4.86 -3.78
CA ALA A 18 6.69 5.29 -4.28
C ALA A 18 7.87 4.77 -3.43
N LEU A 19 7.72 4.69 -2.11
CA LEU A 19 8.70 4.06 -1.22
C LEU A 19 8.87 2.57 -1.54
N GLY A 20 7.78 1.85 -1.80
CA GLY A 20 7.84 0.44 -2.25
C GLY A 20 8.65 0.27 -3.52
N ILE A 21 8.36 1.09 -4.55
CA ILE A 21 9.09 1.08 -5.84
C ILE A 21 10.56 1.45 -5.63
N PHE A 22 10.84 2.42 -4.76
CA PHE A 22 12.22 2.81 -4.44
C PHE A 22 13.02 1.63 -3.88
N ILE A 23 12.44 0.85 -2.97
CA ILE A 23 13.10 -0.31 -2.38
C ILE A 23 13.43 -1.35 -3.45
N THR A 24 12.46 -1.73 -4.30
CA THR A 24 12.70 -2.75 -5.35
C THR A 24 13.78 -2.29 -6.33
N MET A 25 13.68 -1.06 -6.81
CA MET A 25 14.57 -0.53 -7.84
C MET A 25 15.98 -0.18 -7.34
N LYS A 26 16.10 0.46 -6.17
CA LYS A 26 17.39 0.99 -5.68
C LYS A 26 18.10 0.08 -4.70
N ILE A 27 17.35 -0.64 -3.86
CA ILE A 27 17.94 -1.52 -2.85
C ILE A 27 18.17 -2.89 -3.45
N PHE A 28 17.12 -3.52 -3.97
CA PHE A 28 17.22 -4.87 -4.53
C PHE A 28 17.70 -4.91 -5.98
N ARG A 29 17.79 -3.75 -6.67
CA ARG A 29 18.17 -3.64 -8.09
C ARG A 29 17.34 -4.52 -9.03
N ILE A 30 16.08 -4.75 -8.65
CA ILE A 30 15.12 -5.56 -9.40
C ILE A 30 13.97 -4.65 -9.85
N PRO A 31 13.66 -4.58 -11.15
CA PRO A 31 12.55 -3.78 -11.63
C PRO A 31 11.22 -4.49 -11.42
N ASP A 32 10.73 -4.47 -10.18
CA ASP A 32 9.44 -5.03 -9.79
C ASP A 32 8.37 -3.93 -9.63
N ILE A 33 7.34 -4.01 -10.48
CA ILE A 33 6.16 -3.13 -10.49
C ILE A 33 4.96 -3.72 -9.72
N THR A 34 5.10 -4.89 -9.09
CA THR A 34 4.04 -5.51 -8.26
C THR A 34 3.53 -4.58 -7.17
N THR A 35 4.38 -3.66 -6.72
CA THR A 35 4.05 -2.64 -5.71
C THR A 35 2.80 -1.84 -6.05
N ASP A 36 2.53 -1.57 -7.33
CA ASP A 36 1.29 -0.91 -7.79
C ASP A 36 0.06 -1.84 -7.63
N GLY A 37 0.18 -3.10 -8.07
CA GLY A 37 -0.87 -4.11 -7.89
C GLY A 37 -1.17 -4.43 -6.41
N SER A 38 -0.15 -4.48 -5.56
CA SER A 38 -0.29 -4.71 -4.12
C SER A 38 -0.94 -3.52 -3.41
N TYR A 39 -0.58 -2.29 -3.80
CA TYR A 39 -1.22 -1.07 -3.29
C TYR A 39 -2.72 -1.03 -3.60
N THR A 40 -3.09 -1.35 -4.84
CA THR A 40 -4.50 -1.40 -5.25
C THR A 40 -5.29 -2.55 -4.61
N LEU A 41 -4.66 -3.71 -4.39
CA LEU A 41 -5.26 -4.82 -3.62
C LEU A 41 -5.55 -4.41 -2.18
N GLY A 42 -4.60 -3.75 -1.51
CA GLY A 42 -4.80 -3.21 -0.17
C GLY A 42 -5.99 -2.24 -0.11
N ALA A 43 -6.13 -1.36 -1.10
CA ALA A 43 -7.27 -0.45 -1.22
C ALA A 43 -8.60 -1.20 -1.44
N ALA A 44 -8.62 -2.20 -2.32
CA ALA A 44 -9.81 -3.00 -2.59
C ALA A 44 -10.29 -3.77 -1.35
N VAL A 45 -9.37 -4.43 -0.64
CA VAL A 45 -9.67 -5.13 0.61
C VAL A 45 -10.16 -4.16 1.69
N THR A 46 -9.51 -3.00 1.82
CA THR A 46 -9.94 -1.95 2.76
C THR A 46 -11.38 -1.51 2.47
N ALA A 47 -11.70 -1.23 1.21
CA ALA A 47 -13.04 -0.79 0.82
C ALA A 47 -14.11 -1.84 1.16
N VAL A 48 -13.86 -3.11 0.84
CA VAL A 48 -14.80 -4.19 1.16
C VAL A 48 -15.01 -4.34 2.67
N LEU A 49 -13.93 -4.36 3.46
CA LEU A 49 -14.01 -4.51 4.91
C LEU A 49 -14.72 -3.33 5.58
N LEU A 50 -14.47 -2.11 5.11
CA LEU A 50 -15.17 -0.92 5.56
C LEU A 50 -16.68 -1.03 5.28
N THR A 51 -17.08 -1.47 4.09
CA THR A 51 -18.52 -1.65 3.81
C THR A 51 -19.19 -2.76 4.63
N ARG A 52 -18.41 -3.71 5.12
CA ARG A 52 -18.87 -4.77 6.04
C ARG A 52 -18.81 -4.35 7.51
N GLN A 53 -18.50 -3.08 7.80
CA GLN A 53 -18.43 -2.51 9.15
C GLN A 53 -17.47 -3.26 10.08
N TRP A 54 -16.36 -3.78 9.53
CA TRP A 54 -15.32 -4.38 10.35
C TRP A 54 -14.62 -3.33 11.24
N PRO A 55 -14.12 -3.71 12.42
CA PRO A 55 -13.44 -2.78 13.31
C PRO A 55 -12.16 -2.25 12.64
N LEU A 56 -11.97 -0.93 12.65
CA LEU A 56 -10.85 -0.25 11.97
C LEU A 56 -9.47 -0.82 12.35
N ALA A 57 -9.30 -1.20 13.62
CA ALA A 57 -8.05 -1.80 14.11
C ALA A 57 -7.73 -3.16 13.47
N ALA A 58 -8.74 -3.94 13.06
CA ALA A 58 -8.54 -5.22 12.38
C ALA A 58 -8.32 -5.07 10.87
N ILE A 59 -8.78 -3.96 10.27
CA ILE A 59 -8.62 -3.72 8.83
C ILE A 59 -7.14 -3.52 8.47
N ILE A 60 -6.40 -2.76 9.28
CA ILE A 60 -4.97 -2.46 9.04
C ILE A 60 -4.12 -3.74 8.89
N PRO A 61 -4.10 -4.69 9.84
CA PRO A 61 -3.28 -5.89 9.70
C PRO A 61 -3.75 -6.79 8.54
N VAL A 62 -5.06 -6.88 8.29
CA VAL A 62 -5.60 -7.72 7.20
C VAL A 62 -5.17 -7.19 5.83
N THR A 63 -5.21 -5.88 5.62
CA THR A 63 -4.82 -5.26 4.35
C THR A 63 -3.31 -5.32 4.13
N MET A 64 -2.52 -5.18 5.20
CA MET A 64 -1.07 -5.40 5.15
C MET A 64 -0.73 -6.85 4.76
N ILE A 65 -1.42 -7.84 5.33
CA ILE A 65 -1.23 -9.26 4.98
C ILE A 65 -1.60 -9.50 3.52
N ALA A 66 -2.72 -8.94 3.03
CA ALA A 66 -3.11 -9.05 1.63
C ALA A 66 -2.01 -8.51 0.69
N GLY A 67 -1.48 -7.32 0.99
CA GLY A 67 -0.38 -6.74 0.23
C GLY A 67 0.92 -7.54 0.30
N ALA A 68 1.23 -8.12 1.47
CA ALA A 68 2.39 -8.99 1.65
C ALA A 68 2.25 -10.30 0.85
N LEU A 69 1.06 -10.89 0.78
CA LEU A 69 0.78 -12.07 -0.04
C LEU A 69 1.03 -11.79 -1.53
N ALA A 70 0.64 -10.60 -2.03
CA ALA A 70 0.97 -10.19 -3.40
C ALA A 70 2.50 -10.18 -3.65
N GLY A 71 3.29 -9.62 -2.72
CA GLY A 71 4.75 -9.63 -2.83
C GLY A 71 5.35 -11.04 -2.75
N ILE A 72 4.82 -11.90 -1.89
CA ILE A 72 5.24 -13.31 -1.78
C ILE A 72 4.95 -14.05 -3.08
N LEU A 73 3.80 -13.82 -3.71
CA LEU A 73 3.46 -14.42 -5.00
C LEU A 73 4.47 -14.03 -6.08
N THR A 74 4.87 -12.76 -6.18
CA THR A 74 5.92 -12.33 -7.12
C THR A 74 7.25 -12.99 -6.82
N GLY A 75 7.66 -13.04 -5.55
CA GLY A 75 8.87 -13.73 -5.14
C GLY A 75 8.85 -15.24 -5.46
N LEU A 76 7.70 -15.89 -5.31
CA LEU A 76 7.51 -17.31 -5.62
C LEU A 76 7.58 -17.55 -7.13
N VAL A 77 6.93 -16.70 -7.94
CA VAL A 77 7.00 -16.78 -9.41
C VAL A 77 8.45 -16.63 -9.87
N HIS A 78 9.19 -15.66 -9.33
CA HIS A 78 10.59 -15.47 -9.69
C HIS A 78 11.48 -16.66 -9.26
N THR A 79 11.37 -17.10 -8.01
CA THR A 79 12.27 -18.13 -7.44
C THR A 79 11.93 -19.56 -7.88
N ARG A 80 10.65 -19.92 -8.01
CA ARG A 80 10.20 -21.29 -8.35
C ARG A 80 9.98 -21.48 -9.84
N LEU A 81 9.36 -20.52 -10.52
CA LEU A 81 9.07 -20.63 -11.96
C LEU A 81 10.23 -20.11 -12.82
N LYS A 82 11.26 -19.50 -12.22
CA LYS A 82 12.47 -18.98 -12.88
C LYS A 82 12.15 -17.98 -14.00
N ILE A 83 11.07 -17.23 -13.83
CA ILE A 83 10.71 -16.12 -14.71
C ILE A 83 11.52 -14.91 -14.29
N ASP A 84 11.99 -14.11 -15.25
CA ASP A 84 12.64 -12.83 -14.96
C ASP A 84 11.79 -11.95 -14.05
N ALA A 85 12.43 -11.26 -13.12
CA ALA A 85 11.72 -10.53 -12.08
C ALA A 85 10.80 -9.42 -12.62
N LEU A 86 11.16 -8.79 -13.74
CA LEU A 86 10.29 -7.82 -14.44
C LEU A 86 9.00 -8.47 -14.93
N LEU A 87 9.12 -9.62 -15.61
CA LEU A 87 8.00 -10.37 -16.17
C LEU A 87 7.11 -10.93 -15.05
N ALA A 88 7.72 -11.42 -13.96
CA ALA A 88 7.00 -11.84 -12.76
C ALA A 88 6.16 -10.69 -12.18
N GLY A 89 6.73 -9.48 -12.09
CA GLY A 89 6.01 -8.31 -11.59
C GLY A 89 4.82 -7.91 -12.45
N ILE A 90 4.97 -7.87 -13.78
CA ILE A 90 3.86 -7.57 -14.70
C ILE A 90 2.77 -8.66 -14.63
N LEU A 91 3.17 -9.94 -14.54
CA LEU A 91 2.22 -11.07 -14.46
C LEU A 91 1.39 -10.99 -13.18
N VAL A 92 2.01 -10.73 -12.03
CA VAL A 92 1.29 -10.62 -10.76
C VAL A 92 0.42 -9.36 -10.74
N MET A 93 0.91 -8.22 -11.22
CA MET A 93 0.12 -6.99 -11.32
C MET A 93 -1.16 -7.20 -12.16
N THR A 94 -1.05 -7.85 -13.32
CA THR A 94 -2.22 -8.13 -14.19
C THR A 94 -3.17 -9.16 -13.57
N GLY A 95 -2.65 -10.16 -12.87
CA GLY A 95 -3.47 -11.10 -12.09
C GLY A 95 -4.22 -10.41 -10.95
N LEU A 96 -3.54 -9.56 -10.19
CA LEU A 96 -4.13 -8.78 -9.10
C LEU A 96 -5.23 -7.84 -9.58
N TYR A 97 -5.12 -7.28 -10.79
CA TYR A 97 -6.20 -6.49 -11.36
C TYR A 97 -7.52 -7.28 -11.45
N SER A 98 -7.46 -8.54 -11.88
CA SER A 98 -8.63 -9.44 -11.93
C SER A 98 -9.13 -9.80 -10.54
N VAL A 99 -8.22 -10.05 -9.59
CA VAL A 99 -8.57 -10.33 -8.19
C VAL A 99 -9.24 -9.12 -7.54
N ASN A 100 -8.76 -7.90 -7.78
CA ASN A 100 -9.33 -6.67 -7.24
C ASN A 100 -10.78 -6.51 -7.69
N LEU A 101 -11.07 -6.71 -8.97
CA LEU A 101 -12.45 -6.66 -9.48
C LEU A 101 -13.33 -7.75 -8.87
N ASN A 102 -12.79 -8.96 -8.67
CA ASN A 102 -13.53 -10.05 -8.04
C ASN A 102 -13.85 -9.76 -6.57
N VAL A 103 -12.87 -9.24 -5.82
CA VAL A 103 -13.00 -8.86 -4.40
C VAL A 103 -14.01 -7.73 -4.24
N LEU A 104 -13.98 -6.73 -5.12
CA LEU A 104 -14.92 -5.61 -5.10
C LEU A 104 -16.35 -6.04 -5.50
N GLY A 105 -16.49 -7.03 -6.38
CA GLY A 105 -17.77 -7.52 -6.93
C GLY A 105 -18.51 -6.53 -7.84
N ARG A 106 -18.02 -5.29 -7.93
CA ARG A 106 -18.55 -4.18 -8.73
C ARG A 106 -17.42 -3.20 -9.05
N SER A 107 -17.63 -2.36 -10.05
CA SER A 107 -16.61 -1.39 -10.51
C SER A 107 -16.32 -0.28 -9.47
N ASN A 108 -17.32 0.12 -8.69
CA ASN A 108 -17.16 1.17 -7.69
C ASN A 108 -17.95 0.86 -6.40
N ILE A 109 -17.32 1.08 -5.25
CA ILE A 109 -17.91 0.99 -3.92
C ILE A 109 -17.94 2.42 -3.36
N PRO A 110 -19.11 3.04 -3.13
CA PRO A 110 -19.14 4.36 -2.49
C PRO A 110 -18.76 4.23 -1.00
N LEU A 111 -17.79 5.03 -0.55
CA LEU A 111 -17.36 5.10 0.86
C LEU A 111 -17.83 6.38 1.59
N LEU A 112 -18.80 7.11 1.01
CA LEU A 112 -19.19 8.43 1.49
C LEU A 112 -19.77 8.43 2.92
N GLU A 113 -20.46 7.36 3.33
CA GLU A 113 -21.14 7.27 4.62
C GLU A 113 -20.46 6.31 5.61
N VAL A 114 -19.26 5.83 5.28
CA VAL A 114 -18.57 4.82 6.10
C VAL A 114 -17.58 5.50 7.04
N GLN A 115 -17.53 5.05 8.29
CA GLN A 115 -16.51 5.53 9.23
C GLN A 115 -15.12 5.09 8.75
N THR A 116 -14.25 6.05 8.47
CA THR A 116 -12.86 5.82 8.06
C THR A 116 -11.92 6.19 9.20
N ILE A 117 -10.64 5.82 9.05
CA ILE A 117 -9.56 6.23 9.97
C ILE A 117 -9.47 7.77 10.07
N PHE A 118 -9.75 8.47 8.96
CA PHE A 118 -9.76 9.93 8.91
C PHE A 118 -10.88 10.56 9.74
N ASN A 119 -12.03 9.87 9.87
CA ASN A 119 -13.13 10.35 10.71
C ASN A 119 -12.95 9.92 12.17
N ALA A 120 -12.34 8.75 12.42
CA ALA A 120 -12.13 8.22 13.77
C ALA A 120 -11.04 8.99 14.54
N LEU A 121 -9.98 9.45 13.86
CA LEU A 121 -8.89 10.25 14.43
C LEU A 121 -9.14 11.75 14.19
N SER A 122 -10.25 12.30 14.65
CA SER A 122 -10.57 13.73 14.47
C SER A 122 -9.74 14.61 15.41
N ILE A 123 -8.51 14.96 15.00
CA ILE A 123 -7.60 15.84 15.76
C ILE A 123 -7.93 17.31 15.50
N PHE A 124 -8.41 17.62 14.28
CA PHE A 124 -8.77 18.97 13.84
C PHE A 124 -10.21 19.02 13.35
N GLU A 125 -10.87 20.17 13.56
CA GLU A 125 -12.25 20.40 13.09
C GLU A 125 -12.35 20.47 11.55
N LYS A 126 -11.28 20.89 10.86
CA LYS A 126 -11.24 20.93 9.40
C LYS A 126 -10.85 19.56 8.84
N PRO A 127 -11.69 18.92 8.00
CA PRO A 127 -11.44 17.56 7.52
C PRO A 127 -10.14 17.45 6.73
N LEU A 128 -9.87 18.45 5.88
CA LEU A 128 -8.70 18.46 5.00
C LEU A 128 -7.38 18.59 5.78
N HIS A 129 -7.38 19.30 6.91
CA HIS A 129 -6.20 19.37 7.78
C HIS A 129 -6.01 18.05 8.52
N ASN A 130 -7.11 17.40 8.92
CA ASN A 130 -7.04 16.11 9.58
C ASN A 130 -6.46 15.02 8.66
N GLU A 131 -6.93 14.96 7.40
CA GLU A 131 -6.38 14.05 6.38
C GLU A 131 -4.88 14.25 6.15
N LEU A 132 -4.43 15.51 6.09
CA LEU A 132 -3.01 15.85 5.97
C LEU A 132 -2.19 15.33 7.16
N TRP A 133 -2.65 15.58 8.38
CA TRP A 133 -1.94 15.16 9.60
C TRP A 133 -1.91 13.65 9.77
N VAL A 134 -3.03 12.96 9.52
CA VAL A 134 -3.10 11.50 9.55
C VAL A 134 -2.20 10.91 8.46
N GLY A 135 -2.22 11.46 7.24
CA GLY A 135 -1.36 11.04 6.13
C GLY A 135 0.14 11.21 6.46
N LEU A 136 0.52 12.36 7.03
CA LEU A 136 1.89 12.62 7.49
C LEU A 136 2.32 11.65 8.60
N LEU A 137 1.44 11.37 9.56
CA LEU A 137 1.72 10.43 10.63
C LEU A 137 1.96 9.02 10.08
N PHE A 138 1.08 8.54 9.18
CA PHE A 138 1.23 7.22 8.56
C PHE A 138 2.49 7.13 7.69
N LEU A 139 2.77 8.14 6.87
CA LEU A 139 3.97 8.17 6.05
C LEU A 139 5.24 8.22 6.92
N GLY A 140 5.24 9.02 7.99
CA GLY A 140 6.32 9.09 8.97
C GLY A 140 6.54 7.77 9.69
N LEU A 141 5.47 7.08 10.09
CA LEU A 141 5.53 5.76 10.70
C LEU A 141 6.13 4.72 9.74
N ILE A 142 5.62 4.63 8.51
CA ILE A 142 6.08 3.66 7.50
C ILE A 142 7.54 3.93 7.13
N SER A 143 7.89 5.18 6.82
CA SER A 143 9.26 5.56 6.47
C SER A 143 10.22 5.36 7.64
N GLY A 144 9.81 5.66 8.87
CA GLY A 144 10.58 5.41 10.08
C GLY A 144 10.83 3.92 10.31
N LEU A 145 9.79 3.09 10.17
CA LEU A 145 9.89 1.64 10.31
C LEU A 145 10.80 1.03 9.24
N LEU A 146 10.67 1.48 7.98
CA LEU A 146 11.56 1.07 6.89
C LEU A 146 13.00 1.53 7.13
N ALA A 147 13.22 2.76 7.57
CA ALA A 147 14.55 3.28 7.87
C ALA A 147 15.21 2.50 9.02
N TYR A 148 14.44 2.15 10.05
CA TYR A 148 14.89 1.27 11.12
C TYR A 148 15.25 -0.11 10.59
N MET A 149 14.35 -0.75 9.83
CA MET A 149 14.59 -2.05 9.20
C MET A 149 15.86 -2.06 8.34
N LEU A 150 16.09 -1.03 7.53
CA LEU A 150 17.28 -0.92 6.67
C LEU A 150 18.59 -0.73 7.45
N ARG A 151 18.51 -0.27 8.71
CA ARG A 151 19.67 -0.17 9.63
C ARG A 151 19.96 -1.46 10.38
N THR A 152 19.00 -2.38 10.48
CA THR A 152 19.23 -3.70 11.10
C THR A 152 20.20 -4.55 10.27
N ASP A 153 20.74 -5.62 10.87
CA ASP A 153 21.65 -6.56 10.20
C ASP A 153 21.04 -7.14 8.91
N PHE A 154 19.74 -7.43 8.94
CA PHE A 154 18.98 -7.85 7.76
C PHE A 154 18.97 -6.78 6.67
N GLY A 155 18.76 -5.52 7.04
CA GLY A 155 18.79 -4.38 6.13
C GLY A 155 20.16 -4.10 5.51
N ILE A 156 21.23 -4.37 6.25
CA ILE A 156 22.61 -4.27 5.74
C ILE A 156 22.88 -5.42 4.77
N ALA A 157 22.46 -6.64 5.11
CA ALA A 157 22.60 -7.81 4.23
C ALA A 157 21.86 -7.62 2.90
N MET A 158 20.63 -7.10 2.91
CA MET A 158 19.84 -6.82 1.69
C MET A 158 20.49 -5.78 0.77
N ARG A 159 21.29 -4.87 1.30
CA ARG A 159 22.00 -3.84 0.52
C ARG A 159 23.35 -4.31 -0.01
N ALA A 160 23.88 -5.40 0.52
CA ALA A 160 25.19 -5.93 0.15
C ALA A 160 25.16 -6.78 -1.14
N THR A 161 23.98 -7.24 -1.54
CA THR A 161 23.70 -7.91 -2.82
C THR A 161 23.49 -6.93 -3.95
#